data_AF-A0A1X7SMA8-F1
#
_entry.id   AF-A0A1X7SMA8-F1
#
_cell.length_a   1.000
_cell.length_b   1.000
_cell.length_c   1.000
_cell.angle_alpha   90.00
_cell.angle_beta   90.00
_cell.angle_gamma   90.00
#
_symmetry.space_group_name_H-M   'P 1'
#
loop_
_entity.id
_entity.type
_entity.pdbx_description
1 polymer ?
#
loop_
_entity_poly.entity_id
_entity_poly.type
_entity_poly.pdbx_seq_one_letter_code
_entity_poly.pdbx_strand_id
1 'polypeptide(L)'
;MSNVLEEMRQEQEKLIEEKQIITEDNEKLKLKVVDMEEKEEQYLKEKQIIIDDVQILKTDISKKDKVIAKLTSQVEEQSQNEKQIITEKDLYIAKLVKERSKETSSIGLQFNYLIPSMDSLDSSVIIAGQKLFILQRDRSHSFQWEKYGFRLESPQGAVSKDTEVAVIALAGGNFKVPKGTVLVSAVYAISVSKALLKPLVIELQHCVDLRNTSQTGCLKFVRAPLKSPNAYQFSIVEEGSFSVGNRYGSIERDEFCAFGIVHVGNGDTPNGGGTGSENDTQTQGTNNDSEEETNGDTPNDSSNGAGENSSGGGATSSTSTTPPHSM
;
A
#
# COMPACT_ATOMS: atom_id res chain seq x y z
N MET A 1 -63.14 -31.44 87.42
CA MET A 1 -61.94 -32.30 87.33
C MET A 1 -61.70 -32.81 85.92
N SER A 2 -62.68 -33.44 85.22
CA SER A 2 -62.42 -34.10 83.92
C SER A 2 -61.75 -33.22 82.84
N ASN A 3 -62.29 -32.04 82.50
CA ASN A 3 -61.73 -31.21 81.40
C ASN A 3 -60.26 -30.82 81.63
N VAL A 4 -59.92 -30.36 82.84
CA VAL A 4 -58.55 -29.91 83.19
C VAL A 4 -57.51 -31.01 83.00
N LEU A 5 -57.90 -32.29 83.14
CA LEU A 5 -57.02 -33.43 82.92
C LEU A 5 -56.80 -33.73 81.41
N GLU A 6 -57.76 -33.36 80.56
CA GLU A 6 -57.70 -33.56 79.11
C GLU A 6 -57.00 -32.39 78.41
N GLU A 7 -57.23 -31.16 78.87
CA GLU A 7 -56.46 -29.97 78.47
C GLU A 7 -54.95 -30.18 78.76
N MET A 8 -54.63 -30.69 79.96
CA MET A 8 -53.27 -31.05 80.36
C MET A 8 -52.65 -32.16 79.48
N ARG A 9 -53.45 -33.13 79.00
CA ARG A 9 -52.99 -34.17 78.06
C ARG A 9 -52.62 -33.57 76.71
N GLN A 10 -53.50 -32.73 76.15
CA GLN A 10 -53.30 -32.10 74.84
C GLN A 10 -52.10 -31.14 74.86
N GLU A 11 -51.93 -30.38 75.94
CA GLU A 11 -50.76 -29.51 76.12
C GLU A 11 -49.46 -30.33 76.30
N GLN A 12 -49.50 -31.45 77.02
CA GLN A 12 -48.36 -32.38 77.12
C GLN A 12 -47.99 -33.01 75.77
N GLU A 13 -48.97 -33.41 74.95
CA GLU A 13 -48.77 -34.02 73.63
C GLU A 13 -48.14 -33.00 72.65
N LYS A 14 -48.69 -31.77 72.60
CA LYS A 14 -48.10 -30.66 71.84
C LYS A 14 -46.66 -30.36 72.28
N LEU A 15 -46.37 -30.36 73.58
CA LEU A 15 -45.04 -30.07 74.12
C LEU A 15 -44.02 -31.19 73.79
N ILE A 16 -44.49 -32.43 73.59
CA ILE A 16 -43.67 -33.52 73.05
C ILE A 16 -43.36 -33.30 71.56
N GLU A 17 -44.36 -32.94 70.75
CA GLU A 17 -44.20 -32.66 69.32
C GLU A 17 -43.24 -31.46 69.08
N GLU A 18 -43.46 -30.35 69.78
CA GLU A 18 -42.61 -29.15 69.71
C GLU A 18 -41.16 -29.47 70.10
N LYS A 19 -40.95 -30.26 71.16
CA LYS A 19 -39.61 -30.74 71.54
C LYS A 19 -38.97 -31.62 70.47
N GLN A 20 -39.75 -32.45 69.76
CA GLN A 20 -39.23 -33.32 68.71
C GLN A 20 -38.78 -32.51 67.48
N ILE A 21 -39.59 -31.53 67.05
CA ILE A 21 -39.22 -30.58 65.99
C ILE A 21 -37.94 -29.80 66.37
N ILE A 22 -37.87 -29.27 67.59
CA ILE A 22 -36.68 -28.58 68.11
C ILE A 22 -35.44 -29.50 68.09
N THR A 23 -35.61 -30.80 68.31
CA THR A 23 -34.50 -31.76 68.25
C THR A 23 -34.00 -31.97 66.82
N GLU A 24 -34.91 -32.19 65.87
CA GLU A 24 -34.57 -32.41 64.45
C GLU A 24 -33.91 -31.17 63.82
N ASP A 25 -34.46 -29.96 64.05
CA ASP A 25 -33.85 -28.73 63.52
C ASP A 25 -32.48 -28.43 64.17
N ASN A 26 -32.23 -28.84 65.43
CA ASN A 26 -30.90 -28.74 66.03
C ASN A 26 -29.88 -29.70 65.38
N GLU A 27 -30.25 -30.93 65.07
CA GLU A 27 -29.35 -31.85 64.35
C GLU A 27 -29.05 -31.36 62.92
N LYS A 28 -30.07 -30.82 62.25
CA LYS A 28 -29.99 -30.21 60.91
C LYS A 28 -29.16 -28.92 60.88
N LEU A 29 -29.24 -28.10 61.93
CA LEU A 29 -28.35 -26.94 62.13
C LEU A 29 -26.91 -27.40 62.37
N LYS A 30 -26.70 -28.41 63.21
CA LYS A 30 -25.37 -28.97 63.48
C LYS A 30 -24.69 -29.51 62.22
N LEU A 31 -25.44 -30.19 61.34
CA LEU A 31 -24.93 -30.67 60.05
C LEU A 31 -24.51 -29.50 59.13
N LYS A 32 -25.28 -28.41 59.08
CA LYS A 32 -24.94 -27.19 58.32
C LYS A 32 -23.71 -26.46 58.84
N VAL A 33 -23.45 -26.51 60.15
CA VAL A 33 -22.22 -25.92 60.72
C VAL A 33 -21.00 -26.66 60.20
N VAL A 34 -21.01 -28.01 60.18
CA VAL A 34 -19.89 -28.81 59.67
C VAL A 34 -19.66 -28.59 58.17
N ASP A 35 -20.71 -28.57 57.34
CA ASP A 35 -20.62 -28.26 55.90
C ASP A 35 -19.99 -26.87 55.64
N MET A 36 -20.31 -25.89 56.50
CA MET A 36 -19.75 -24.55 56.43
C MET A 36 -18.28 -24.48 56.90
N GLU A 37 -17.91 -25.23 57.95
CA GLU A 37 -16.54 -25.34 58.45
C GLU A 37 -15.61 -26.03 57.44
N GLU A 38 -16.02 -27.15 56.84
CA GLU A 38 -15.25 -27.84 55.78
C GLU A 38 -15.03 -26.92 54.56
N LYS A 39 -16.05 -26.16 54.19
CA LYS A 39 -15.99 -25.19 53.08
C LYS A 39 -15.10 -23.99 53.36
N GLU A 40 -15.07 -23.49 54.59
CA GLU A 40 -14.12 -22.45 55.00
C GLU A 40 -12.68 -22.99 54.97
N GLU A 41 -12.44 -24.23 55.43
CA GLU A 41 -11.12 -24.85 55.36
C GLU A 41 -10.65 -25.05 53.90
N GLN A 42 -11.54 -25.44 52.98
CA GLN A 42 -11.23 -25.49 51.55
C GLN A 42 -10.85 -24.11 51.00
N TYR A 43 -11.63 -23.07 51.30
CA TYR A 43 -11.36 -21.71 50.83
C TYR A 43 -10.00 -21.18 51.35
N LEU A 44 -9.63 -21.50 52.59
CA LEU A 44 -8.31 -21.19 53.14
C LEU A 44 -7.18 -21.91 52.39
N LYS A 45 -7.35 -23.19 52.03
CA LYS A 45 -6.37 -23.97 51.25
C LYS A 45 -6.18 -23.40 49.85
N GLU A 46 -7.25 -23.12 49.12
CA GLU A 46 -7.19 -22.51 47.78
C GLU A 46 -6.53 -21.12 47.82
N LYS A 47 -6.87 -20.30 48.81
CA LYS A 47 -6.26 -18.98 49.02
C LYS A 47 -4.74 -19.06 49.28
N GLN A 48 -4.27 -20.08 50.01
CA GLN A 48 -2.84 -20.27 50.24
C GLN A 48 -2.10 -20.64 48.95
N ILE A 49 -2.64 -21.54 48.13
CA ILE A 49 -2.08 -21.91 46.82
C ILE A 49 -1.91 -20.65 45.93
N ILE A 50 -2.95 -19.80 45.87
CA ILE A 50 -2.91 -18.54 45.10
C ILE A 50 -1.82 -17.59 45.63
N ILE A 51 -1.60 -17.52 46.94
CA ILE A 51 -0.53 -16.69 47.56
C ILE A 51 0.86 -17.19 47.16
N ASP A 52 1.05 -18.51 47.10
CA ASP A 52 2.35 -19.12 46.77
C ASP A 52 2.66 -19.01 45.28
N ASP A 53 1.68 -19.25 44.40
CA ASP A 53 1.81 -19.00 42.95
C ASP A 53 2.15 -17.54 42.63
N VAL A 54 1.52 -16.58 43.32
CA VAL A 54 1.81 -15.14 43.14
C VAL A 54 3.24 -14.80 43.58
N GLN A 55 3.79 -15.45 44.61
CA GLN A 55 5.20 -15.28 45.01
C GLN A 55 6.17 -15.86 43.97
N ILE A 56 5.86 -17.01 43.38
CA ILE A 56 6.64 -17.62 42.30
C ILE A 56 6.65 -16.71 41.07
N LEU A 57 5.47 -16.27 40.61
CA LEU A 57 5.31 -15.36 39.46
C LEU A 57 6.07 -14.04 39.66
N LYS A 58 5.96 -13.42 40.85
CA LYS A 58 6.70 -12.20 41.19
C LYS A 58 8.22 -12.40 41.11
N THR A 59 8.70 -13.57 41.53
CA THR A 59 10.13 -13.93 41.48
C THR A 59 10.61 -14.11 40.03
N ASP A 60 9.79 -14.71 39.15
CA ASP A 60 10.13 -14.91 37.74
C ASP A 60 10.00 -13.66 36.89
N ILE A 61 9.09 -12.74 37.22
CA ILE A 61 9.05 -11.39 36.64
C ILE A 61 10.36 -10.66 36.95
N SER A 62 10.78 -10.64 38.22
CA SER A 62 12.04 -10.00 38.63
C SER A 62 13.29 -10.55 37.92
N LYS A 63 13.32 -11.86 37.63
CA LYS A 63 14.37 -12.47 36.78
C LYS A 63 14.31 -11.95 35.33
N LYS A 64 13.11 -11.88 34.74
CA LYS A 64 12.90 -11.39 33.35
C LYS A 64 13.29 -9.93 33.20
N ASP A 65 12.91 -9.06 34.14
CA ASP A 65 13.26 -7.64 34.13
C ASP A 65 14.77 -7.42 34.08
N LYS A 66 15.53 -8.21 34.87
CA LYS A 66 17.00 -8.18 34.88
C LYS A 66 17.62 -8.64 33.56
N VAL A 67 16.98 -9.57 32.85
CA VAL A 67 17.41 -10.01 31.51
C VAL A 67 17.09 -8.94 30.46
N ILE A 68 15.89 -8.35 30.51
CA ILE A 68 15.48 -7.24 29.62
C ILE A 68 16.45 -6.08 29.75
N ALA A 69 16.72 -5.60 30.97
CA ALA A 69 17.66 -4.51 31.21
C ALA A 69 19.07 -4.76 30.64
N LYS A 70 19.56 -6.01 30.72
CA LYS A 70 20.85 -6.40 30.13
C LYS A 70 20.80 -6.36 28.59
N LEU A 71 19.75 -6.90 27.97
CA LEU A 71 19.58 -6.88 26.52
C LEU A 71 19.44 -5.45 25.98
N THR A 72 18.66 -4.59 26.64
CA THR A 72 18.51 -3.18 26.27
C THR A 72 19.85 -2.44 26.31
N SER A 73 20.67 -2.65 27.35
CA SER A 73 22.02 -2.05 27.43
C SER A 73 22.93 -2.52 26.30
N GLN A 74 22.88 -3.81 25.92
CA GLN A 74 23.70 -4.37 24.86
C GLN A 74 23.27 -3.88 23.46
N VAL A 75 21.96 -3.70 23.23
CA VAL A 75 21.43 -3.15 21.96
C VAL A 75 21.80 -1.68 21.80
N GLU A 76 21.76 -0.88 22.87
CA GLU A 76 22.19 0.52 22.82
C GLU A 76 23.71 0.64 22.59
N GLU A 77 24.52 -0.18 23.27
CA GLU A 77 25.98 -0.24 23.04
C GLU A 77 26.32 -0.59 21.59
N GLN A 78 25.67 -1.62 21.02
CA GLN A 78 25.83 -1.98 19.60
C GLN A 78 25.40 -0.84 18.67
N SER A 79 24.26 -0.19 18.95
CA SER A 79 23.74 0.95 18.19
C SER A 79 24.71 2.13 18.16
N GLN A 80 25.37 2.44 19.27
CA GLN A 80 26.39 3.52 19.33
C GLN A 80 27.68 3.13 18.58
N ASN A 81 28.14 1.89 18.71
CA ASN A 81 29.29 1.38 17.97
C ASN A 81 29.05 1.38 16.45
N GLU A 82 27.87 0.97 15.99
CA GLU A 82 27.50 1.00 14.56
C GLU A 82 27.45 2.43 14.02
N LYS A 83 26.89 3.40 14.76
CA LYS A 83 26.92 4.83 14.40
C LYS A 83 28.35 5.34 14.26
N GLN A 84 29.26 4.97 15.17
CA GLN A 84 30.67 5.37 15.09
C GLN A 84 31.35 4.76 13.86
N ILE A 85 31.16 3.47 13.59
CA ILE A 85 31.70 2.77 12.42
C ILE A 85 31.18 3.39 11.10
N ILE A 86 29.91 3.81 11.04
CA ILE A 86 29.36 4.53 9.89
C ILE A 86 30.03 5.90 9.75
N THR A 87 30.11 6.68 10.83
CA THR A 87 30.74 8.02 10.83
C THR A 87 32.20 7.99 10.38
N GLU A 88 32.98 7.00 10.82
CA GLU A 88 34.37 6.81 10.41
C GLU A 88 34.49 6.41 8.93
N LYS A 89 33.58 5.56 8.42
CA LYS A 89 33.50 5.20 6.99
C LYS A 89 33.13 6.40 6.13
N ASP A 90 32.15 7.22 6.53
CA ASP A 90 31.76 8.41 5.78
C ASP A 90 32.88 9.45 5.75
N LEU A 91 33.61 9.63 6.86
CA LEU A 91 34.81 10.48 6.90
C LEU A 91 35.93 9.95 5.98
N TYR A 92 36.12 8.63 5.92
CA TYR A 92 37.09 8.00 5.01
C TYR A 92 36.67 8.11 3.54
N ILE A 93 35.39 7.93 3.22
CA ILE A 93 34.82 8.15 1.88
C ILE A 93 34.98 9.62 1.48
N ALA A 94 34.63 10.57 2.34
CA ALA A 94 34.81 12.00 2.09
C ALA A 94 36.29 12.36 1.84
N LYS A 95 37.23 11.72 2.55
CA LYS A 95 38.67 11.86 2.29
C LYS A 95 39.04 11.31 0.91
N LEU A 96 38.65 10.08 0.57
CA LEU A 96 38.91 9.48 -0.75
C LEU A 96 38.31 10.28 -1.91
N VAL A 97 37.10 10.83 -1.73
CA VAL A 97 36.45 11.72 -2.71
C VAL A 97 37.27 13.01 -2.89
N LYS A 98 37.73 13.63 -1.79
CA LYS A 98 38.57 14.84 -1.80
C LYS A 98 40.00 14.61 -2.34
N GLU A 99 40.48 13.38 -2.27
CA GLU A 99 41.77 12.94 -2.81
C GLU A 99 41.63 12.72 -4.34
N ARG A 100 40.64 11.93 -4.77
CA ARG A 100 40.29 11.76 -6.19
C ARG A 100 39.89 13.07 -6.88
N SER A 101 39.26 14.01 -6.19
CA SER A 101 38.89 15.31 -6.79
C SER A 101 40.10 16.17 -7.18
N LYS A 102 41.32 15.85 -6.71
CA LYS A 102 42.57 16.47 -7.19
C LYS A 102 43.18 15.77 -8.40
N GLU A 103 42.85 14.49 -8.62
CA GLU A 103 43.49 13.64 -9.62
C GLU A 103 42.58 13.35 -10.84
N THR A 104 41.26 13.49 -10.69
CA THR A 104 40.27 13.35 -11.78
C THR A 104 39.39 14.59 -11.95
N SER A 105 39.95 15.68 -12.48
CA SER A 105 39.28 16.97 -12.75
C SER A 105 38.24 16.94 -13.91
N SER A 106 37.54 15.82 -14.13
CA SER A 106 36.66 15.63 -15.29
C SER A 106 35.38 14.82 -15.05
N ILE A 107 35.21 14.13 -13.91
CA ILE A 107 34.07 13.22 -13.68
C ILE A 107 32.99 13.79 -12.74
N GLY A 108 33.37 14.59 -11.72
CA GLY A 108 32.46 15.05 -10.67
C GLY A 108 31.56 16.24 -11.02
N LEU A 109 31.10 16.37 -12.27
CA LEU A 109 30.55 17.64 -12.80
C LEU A 109 29.32 17.49 -13.71
N GLN A 110 28.54 16.40 -13.58
CA GLN A 110 27.45 16.07 -14.54
C GLN A 110 26.01 16.07 -13.99
N PHE A 111 25.75 16.46 -12.74
CA PHE A 111 24.36 16.75 -12.29
C PHE A 111 23.78 18.05 -12.87
N ASN A 112 24.57 18.85 -13.60
CA ASN A 112 24.10 20.00 -14.38
C ASN A 112 23.36 19.61 -15.69
N TYR A 113 23.16 18.32 -15.96
CA TYR A 113 22.52 17.83 -17.18
C TYR A 113 20.98 17.87 -17.09
N LEU A 114 20.45 19.08 -17.20
CA LEU A 114 19.05 19.35 -17.58
C LEU A 114 17.94 18.90 -16.62
N ILE A 115 18.28 18.41 -15.41
CA ILE A 115 17.44 18.72 -14.25
C ILE A 115 17.64 20.22 -13.99
N PRO A 116 16.63 21.09 -14.16
CA PRO A 116 16.75 22.47 -13.69
C PRO A 116 16.87 22.40 -12.16
N SER A 117 17.67 23.26 -11.52
CA SER A 117 17.63 23.29 -10.06
C SER A 117 16.22 23.64 -9.60
N MET A 118 15.82 23.29 -8.38
CA MET A 118 14.45 23.58 -7.91
C MET A 118 14.15 25.10 -7.90
N ASP A 119 15.20 25.92 -7.89
CA ASP A 119 15.21 27.39 -8.02
C ASP A 119 15.12 27.89 -9.47
N SER A 120 15.21 27.00 -10.47
CA SER A 120 15.30 27.30 -11.91
C SER A 120 14.29 26.54 -12.79
N LEU A 121 13.42 25.69 -12.24
CA LEU A 121 12.15 25.40 -12.91
C LEU A 121 11.27 26.65 -12.88
N ASP A 122 10.47 26.86 -13.92
CA ASP A 122 9.26 27.69 -13.76
C ASP A 122 8.39 27.03 -12.69
N SER A 123 8.00 27.77 -11.65
CA SER A 123 7.37 27.23 -10.43
C SER A 123 5.96 26.67 -10.66
N SER A 124 5.48 26.70 -11.91
CA SER A 124 4.28 26.02 -12.38
C SER A 124 4.41 24.50 -12.48
N VAL A 125 5.62 23.96 -12.62
CA VAL A 125 5.84 22.55 -12.99
C VAL A 125 5.78 21.61 -11.78
N ILE A 126 4.88 20.62 -11.85
CA ILE A 126 4.65 19.62 -10.80
C ILE A 126 5.44 18.35 -11.12
N ILE A 127 6.50 18.08 -10.36
CA ILE A 127 7.30 16.85 -10.49
C ILE A 127 6.60 15.70 -9.74
N ALA A 128 6.30 14.61 -10.46
CA ALA A 128 5.68 13.41 -9.93
C ALA A 128 6.71 12.36 -9.47
N GLY A 129 7.90 12.37 -10.07
CA GLY A 129 9.00 11.47 -9.74
C GLY A 129 10.24 11.72 -10.59
N GLN A 130 11.39 11.23 -10.13
CA GLN A 130 12.68 11.28 -10.82
C GLN A 130 13.32 9.88 -10.81
N LYS A 131 14.07 9.54 -11.85
CA LYS A 131 14.86 8.30 -11.91
C LYS A 131 16.10 8.48 -12.79
N LEU A 132 17.21 7.89 -12.35
CA LEU A 132 18.52 7.90 -13.01
C LEU A 132 18.96 6.45 -13.23
N PHE A 133 19.56 6.15 -14.38
CA PHE A 133 20.15 4.85 -14.69
C PHE A 133 21.29 4.99 -15.70
N ILE A 134 22.10 3.94 -15.83
CA ILE A 134 23.28 3.91 -16.70
C ILE A 134 23.03 2.89 -17.80
N LEU A 135 23.20 3.31 -19.06
CA LEU A 135 23.24 2.44 -20.23
C LEU A 135 24.69 2.00 -20.47
N GLN A 136 24.90 0.70 -20.60
CA GLN A 136 26.20 0.09 -20.93
C GLN A 136 26.25 -0.36 -22.41
N ARG A 137 27.45 -0.42 -22.98
CA ARG A 137 27.67 -0.65 -24.42
C ARG A 137 27.31 -2.05 -24.91
N ASP A 138 27.60 -3.06 -24.10
CA ASP A 138 27.54 -4.48 -24.42
C ASP A 138 26.13 -5.08 -24.37
N ARG A 139 25.16 -4.37 -23.78
CA ARG A 139 23.83 -4.90 -23.44
C ARG A 139 22.71 -4.05 -24.05
N SER A 140 21.65 -4.72 -24.48
CA SER A 140 20.35 -4.07 -24.55
C SER A 140 19.82 -3.85 -23.12
N HIS A 141 19.11 -2.75 -22.90
CA HIS A 141 18.49 -2.44 -21.61
C HIS A 141 17.02 -2.09 -21.86
N SER A 142 16.09 -2.82 -21.25
CA SER A 142 14.69 -2.39 -21.16
C SER A 142 14.45 -1.87 -19.73
N PHE A 143 13.92 -0.66 -19.63
CA PHE A 143 13.66 0.04 -18.39
C PHE A 143 12.16 0.32 -18.28
N GLN A 144 11.53 -0.26 -17.26
CA GLN A 144 10.11 -0.08 -17.01
C GLN A 144 9.90 0.76 -15.75
N TRP A 145 9.01 1.74 -15.83
CA TRP A 145 8.66 2.64 -14.73
C TRP A 145 7.14 2.86 -14.69
N GLU A 146 6.43 1.72 -14.68
CA GLU A 146 4.99 1.62 -14.92
C GLU A 146 4.13 2.44 -13.95
N LYS A 147 4.61 2.67 -12.72
CA LYS A 147 3.98 3.58 -11.73
C LYS A 147 3.62 4.95 -12.33
N TYR A 148 4.41 5.45 -13.28
CA TYR A 148 4.19 6.75 -13.91
C TYR A 148 3.68 6.63 -15.36
N GLY A 149 3.78 5.45 -15.99
CA GLY A 149 3.43 5.23 -17.39
C GLY A 149 4.58 5.52 -18.37
N PHE A 150 5.81 5.17 -17.99
CA PHE A 150 7.02 5.37 -18.79
C PHE A 150 7.80 4.07 -18.99
N ARG A 151 8.30 3.84 -20.21
CA ARG A 151 9.30 2.81 -20.49
C ARG A 151 10.35 3.35 -21.48
N LEU A 152 11.56 2.79 -21.42
CA LEU A 152 12.65 3.10 -22.35
C LEU A 152 13.41 1.84 -22.71
N GLU A 153 13.64 1.61 -23.99
CA GLU A 153 14.46 0.50 -24.48
C GLU A 153 15.70 1.02 -25.23
N SER A 154 16.87 0.52 -24.81
CA SER A 154 18.15 0.79 -25.43
C SER A 154 18.59 -0.42 -26.26
N PRO A 155 18.68 -0.33 -27.60
CA PRO A 155 19.23 -1.41 -28.40
C PRO A 155 20.73 -1.61 -28.10
N GLN A 156 21.22 -2.83 -28.31
CA GLN A 156 22.63 -3.17 -28.06
C GLN A 156 23.55 -2.27 -28.90
N GLY A 157 24.58 -1.71 -28.28
CA GLY A 157 25.51 -0.78 -28.93
C GLY A 157 24.95 0.63 -29.17
N ALA A 158 23.85 1.04 -28.53
CA ALA A 158 23.37 2.43 -28.58
C ALA A 158 24.33 3.45 -27.92
N VAL A 159 25.30 2.99 -27.11
CA VAL A 159 26.26 3.85 -26.41
C VAL A 159 27.71 3.38 -26.63
N SER A 160 28.64 4.33 -26.73
CA SER A 160 30.08 4.03 -26.96
C SER A 160 30.87 3.75 -25.67
N LYS A 161 30.35 4.24 -24.54
CA LYS A 161 30.83 4.15 -23.15
C LYS A 161 29.58 4.23 -22.25
N ASP A 162 29.71 3.90 -20.98
CA ASP A 162 28.64 4.03 -19.98
C ASP A 162 28.03 5.45 -20.01
N THR A 163 26.72 5.56 -20.26
CA THR A 163 26.00 6.83 -20.43
C THR A 163 24.86 6.91 -19.42
N GLU A 164 24.78 8.00 -18.68
CA GLU A 164 23.69 8.22 -17.74
C GLU A 164 22.47 8.76 -18.48
N VAL A 165 21.28 8.29 -18.07
CA VAL A 165 19.99 8.76 -18.55
C VAL A 165 19.16 9.19 -17.35
N ALA A 166 18.75 10.45 -17.33
CA ALA A 166 17.86 11.00 -16.32
C ALA A 166 16.46 11.18 -16.90
N VAL A 167 15.44 10.78 -16.14
CA VAL A 167 14.03 10.92 -16.51
C VAL A 167 13.27 11.56 -15.35
N ILE A 168 12.56 12.65 -15.62
CA ILE A 168 11.66 13.32 -14.68
C ILE A 168 10.23 13.17 -15.21
N ALA A 169 9.35 12.55 -14.43
CA ALA A 169 7.93 12.52 -14.71
C ALA A 169 7.26 13.79 -14.17
N LEU A 170 6.55 14.52 -15.03
CA LEU A 170 5.87 15.77 -14.72
C LEU A 170 4.34 15.55 -14.81
N ALA A 171 3.64 15.77 -13.71
CA ALA A 171 2.18 15.63 -13.63
C ALA A 171 1.42 16.88 -14.11
N GLY A 172 2.09 18.03 -14.19
CA GLY A 172 1.50 19.29 -14.62
C GLY A 172 2.55 20.40 -14.80
N GLY A 173 2.14 21.51 -15.39
CA GLY A 173 2.98 22.67 -15.66
C GLY A 173 2.30 23.65 -16.63
N ASN A 174 2.88 24.84 -16.82
CA ASN A 174 2.45 25.82 -17.83
C ASN A 174 2.83 25.38 -19.28
N PHE A 175 2.46 24.15 -19.65
CA PHE A 175 2.81 23.51 -20.92
C PHE A 175 2.04 24.16 -22.08
N LYS A 176 2.76 24.78 -23.03
CA LYS A 176 2.16 25.42 -24.20
C LYS A 176 2.04 24.40 -25.33
N VAL A 177 0.94 23.65 -25.36
CA VAL A 177 0.64 22.65 -26.39
C VAL A 177 0.14 23.27 -27.70
N PRO A 178 0.27 22.56 -28.85
CA PRO A 178 -0.27 23.02 -30.14
C PRO A 178 -1.78 23.27 -30.10
N LYS A 179 -2.25 24.27 -30.88
CA LYS A 179 -3.69 24.57 -31.01
C LYS A 179 -4.46 23.38 -31.55
N GLY A 180 -5.69 23.18 -31.07
CA GLY A 180 -6.54 22.04 -31.46
C GLY A 180 -6.10 20.70 -30.85
N THR A 181 -5.16 20.71 -29.89
CA THR A 181 -4.66 19.49 -29.24
C THR A 181 -4.84 19.54 -27.73
N VAL A 182 -5.01 18.37 -27.11
CA VAL A 182 -5.13 18.18 -25.67
C VAL A 182 -4.08 17.17 -25.22
N LEU A 183 -3.33 17.46 -24.14
CA LEU A 183 -2.36 16.53 -23.57
C LEU A 183 -3.08 15.33 -22.95
N VAL A 184 -2.66 14.11 -23.32
CA VAL A 184 -3.29 12.84 -22.90
C VAL A 184 -2.32 11.87 -22.21
N SER A 185 -1.10 12.31 -21.90
CA SER A 185 -0.11 11.60 -21.09
C SER A 185 0.47 12.52 -20.01
N ALA A 186 1.24 11.96 -19.07
CA ALA A 186 2.22 12.76 -18.33
C ALA A 186 3.28 13.32 -19.30
N VAL A 187 4.00 14.37 -18.89
CA VAL A 187 5.18 14.87 -19.62
C VAL A 187 6.45 14.31 -19.00
N TYR A 188 7.44 14.00 -19.84
CA TYR A 188 8.72 13.46 -19.40
C TYR A 188 9.87 14.32 -19.87
N ALA A 189 10.58 14.96 -18.93
CA ALA A 189 11.87 15.56 -19.23
C ALA A 189 12.94 14.46 -19.21
N ILE A 190 13.59 14.23 -20.36
CA ILE A 190 14.65 13.23 -20.53
C ILE A 190 15.96 13.95 -20.87
N SER A 191 17.07 13.53 -20.26
CA SER A 191 18.42 13.94 -20.66
C SER A 191 19.38 12.74 -20.66
N VAL A 192 20.42 12.82 -21.49
CA VAL A 192 21.49 11.82 -21.58
C VAL A 192 22.85 12.51 -21.42
N SER A 193 23.79 11.90 -20.70
CA SER A 193 25.08 12.56 -20.41
C SER A 193 26.06 12.57 -21.59
N LYS A 194 25.85 11.70 -22.59
CA LYS A 194 26.71 11.49 -23.77
C LYS A 194 25.85 11.24 -25.02
N ALA A 195 26.37 11.61 -26.19
CA ALA A 195 25.72 11.34 -27.48
C ALA A 195 25.61 9.83 -27.74
N LEU A 196 24.50 9.42 -28.36
CA LEU A 196 24.20 8.03 -28.69
C LEU A 196 24.76 7.64 -30.07
N LEU A 197 24.87 6.33 -30.30
CA LEU A 197 25.21 5.71 -31.58
C LEU A 197 23.98 5.13 -32.31
N LYS A 198 22.86 4.98 -31.59
CA LYS A 198 21.55 4.53 -32.09
C LYS A 198 20.46 5.23 -31.29
N PRO A 199 19.25 5.44 -31.84
CA PRO A 199 18.09 5.85 -31.06
C PRO A 199 17.77 4.88 -29.92
N LEU A 200 17.08 5.40 -28.90
CA LEU A 200 16.38 4.62 -27.88
C LEU A 200 14.88 4.64 -28.22
N VAL A 201 14.17 3.56 -27.88
CA VAL A 201 12.70 3.50 -27.98
C VAL A 201 12.11 4.04 -26.69
N ILE A 202 11.31 5.11 -26.76
CA ILE A 202 10.56 5.67 -25.64
C ILE A 202 9.11 5.19 -25.77
N GLU A 203 8.55 4.52 -24.74
CA GLU A 203 7.11 4.30 -24.64
C GLU A 203 6.47 5.19 -23.57
N LEU A 204 5.42 5.92 -23.94
CA LEU A 204 4.65 6.77 -23.04
C LEU A 204 3.19 6.32 -22.96
N GLN A 205 2.65 6.21 -21.76
CA GLN A 205 1.26 5.81 -21.53
C GLN A 205 0.27 6.97 -21.75
N HIS A 206 -0.90 6.68 -22.33
CA HIS A 206 -1.98 7.66 -22.58
C HIS A 206 -3.34 7.28 -21.97
N CYS A 207 -4.15 8.31 -21.69
CA CYS A 207 -5.50 8.16 -21.15
C CYS A 207 -6.57 7.77 -22.20
N VAL A 208 -6.28 7.95 -23.50
CA VAL A 208 -7.22 7.64 -24.60
C VAL A 208 -7.40 6.14 -24.81
N ASP A 209 -8.64 5.73 -25.07
CA ASP A 209 -9.07 4.37 -25.42
C ASP A 209 -9.13 4.20 -26.96
N LEU A 210 -8.17 3.45 -27.52
CA LEU A 210 -7.98 3.29 -28.97
C LEU A 210 -8.73 2.04 -29.46
N ARG A 211 -9.96 2.22 -29.95
CA ARG A 211 -10.84 1.13 -30.44
C ARG A 211 -10.73 0.87 -31.93
N ASN A 212 -10.19 1.82 -32.70
CA ASN A 212 -10.03 1.72 -34.15
C ASN A 212 -8.81 2.49 -34.68
N THR A 213 -8.47 2.29 -35.94
CA THR A 213 -7.28 2.89 -36.59
C THR A 213 -7.42 4.37 -36.94
N SER A 214 -8.64 4.93 -37.02
CA SER A 214 -8.79 6.39 -37.15
C SER A 214 -8.42 7.09 -35.85
N GLN A 215 -8.77 6.52 -34.69
CA GLN A 215 -8.36 7.05 -33.38
C GLN A 215 -6.84 7.02 -33.15
N THR A 216 -6.12 6.02 -33.68
CA THR A 216 -4.64 5.98 -33.53
C THR A 216 -3.98 7.12 -34.30
N GLY A 217 -4.52 7.51 -35.47
CA GLY A 217 -4.08 8.67 -36.24
C GLY A 217 -4.37 10.03 -35.57
N CYS A 218 -5.34 10.07 -34.64
CA CYS A 218 -5.61 11.25 -33.82
C CYS A 218 -4.66 11.42 -32.62
N LEU A 219 -3.71 10.50 -32.39
CA LEU A 219 -2.65 10.69 -31.39
C LEU A 219 -1.35 11.13 -32.08
N LYS A 220 -0.67 12.09 -31.45
CA LYS A 220 0.64 12.57 -31.87
C LYS A 220 1.56 12.70 -30.67
N PHE A 221 2.84 12.38 -30.85
CA PHE A 221 3.85 12.80 -29.91
C PHE A 221 4.05 14.31 -30.01
N VAL A 222 4.42 14.92 -28.89
CA VAL A 222 4.89 16.31 -28.82
C VAL A 222 6.22 16.38 -28.13
N ARG A 223 7.06 17.34 -28.53
CA ARG A 223 8.33 17.63 -27.84
C ARG A 223 8.51 19.12 -27.56
N ALA A 224 9.21 19.45 -26.48
CA ALA A 224 9.53 20.83 -26.11
C ALA A 224 10.96 20.99 -25.58
N PRO A 225 11.62 22.14 -25.80
CA PRO A 225 12.86 22.49 -25.13
C PRO A 225 12.71 22.49 -23.60
N LEU A 226 13.78 22.12 -22.88
CA LEU A 226 13.88 22.18 -21.43
C LEU A 226 14.51 23.49 -20.90
N LYS A 227 14.88 24.43 -21.79
CA LYS A 227 15.55 25.68 -21.43
C LYS A 227 14.81 26.90 -22.00
N SER A 228 14.84 27.99 -21.23
CA SER A 228 14.35 29.31 -21.64
C SER A 228 15.06 29.83 -22.90
N PRO A 229 14.41 30.68 -23.73
CA PRO A 229 13.07 31.27 -23.52
C PRO A 229 11.90 30.33 -23.83
N ASN A 230 12.13 29.26 -24.59
CA ASN A 230 11.06 28.41 -25.14
C ASN A 230 10.82 27.13 -24.32
N ALA A 231 11.06 27.18 -23.01
CA ALA A 231 10.87 26.05 -22.12
C ALA A 231 9.40 25.58 -22.15
N TYR A 232 9.17 24.28 -22.29
CA TYR A 232 7.84 23.65 -22.35
C TYR A 232 6.88 24.22 -23.41
N GLN A 233 7.42 24.84 -24.47
CA GLN A 233 6.67 25.14 -25.69
C GLN A 233 6.74 23.94 -26.64
N PHE A 234 5.62 23.24 -26.76
CA PHE A 234 5.52 21.95 -27.44
C PHE A 234 5.22 22.11 -28.94
N SER A 235 5.96 21.38 -29.76
CA SER A 235 5.65 21.14 -31.18
C SER A 235 5.21 19.71 -31.40
N ILE A 236 4.35 19.48 -32.40
CA ILE A 236 4.02 18.12 -32.88
C ILE A 236 5.31 17.44 -33.37
N VAL A 237 5.37 16.12 -33.16
CA VAL A 237 6.33 15.20 -33.75
C VAL A 237 5.54 14.23 -34.62
N GLU A 238 5.87 14.17 -35.91
CA GLU A 238 5.12 13.36 -36.88
C GLU A 238 5.42 11.86 -36.79
N GLU A 239 6.61 11.52 -36.28
CA GLU A 239 7.07 10.18 -35.99
C GLU A 239 6.42 9.60 -34.71
N GLY A 240 6.49 8.28 -34.58
CA GLY A 240 5.92 7.52 -33.46
C GLY A 240 4.76 6.62 -33.91
N SER A 241 4.31 5.77 -33.01
CA SER A 241 3.32 4.71 -33.29
C SER A 241 2.33 4.56 -32.14
N PHE A 242 1.08 4.28 -32.50
CA PHE A 242 -0.03 4.03 -31.58
C PHE A 242 -0.87 2.86 -32.12
N SER A 243 -1.25 1.93 -31.26
CA SER A 243 -1.92 0.67 -31.66
C SER A 243 -3.28 0.53 -31.01
N VAL A 244 -4.24 -0.02 -31.77
CA VAL A 244 -5.58 -0.37 -31.27
C VAL A 244 -5.48 -1.33 -30.09
N GLY A 245 -6.24 -1.06 -29.02
CA GLY A 245 -6.21 -1.81 -27.76
C GLY A 245 -4.99 -1.53 -26.86
N ASN A 246 -3.93 -0.88 -27.36
CA ASN A 246 -2.78 -0.50 -26.54
C ASN A 246 -3.04 0.86 -25.85
N ARG A 247 -2.36 1.06 -24.72
CA ARG A 247 -2.39 2.26 -23.89
C ARG A 247 -1.02 2.97 -23.83
N TYR A 248 -0.04 2.45 -24.56
CA TYR A 248 1.26 3.09 -24.79
C TYR A 248 1.40 3.47 -26.27
N GLY A 249 1.92 4.67 -26.51
CA GLY A 249 2.54 5.02 -27.79
C GLY A 249 4.04 4.82 -27.71
N SER A 250 4.69 4.49 -28.83
CA SER A 250 6.13 4.21 -28.91
C SER A 250 6.82 5.06 -29.99
N ILE A 251 8.01 5.60 -29.69
CA ILE A 251 8.78 6.49 -30.58
C ILE A 251 10.30 6.32 -30.41
N GLU A 252 11.05 6.33 -31.50
CA GLU A 252 12.52 6.30 -31.47
C GLU A 252 13.10 7.72 -31.35
N ARG A 253 14.12 7.90 -30.48
CA ARG A 253 14.84 9.18 -30.29
C ARG A 253 16.32 9.01 -29.96
N ASP A 254 17.13 9.90 -30.54
CA ASP A 254 18.53 10.18 -30.21
C ASP A 254 18.71 11.60 -29.61
N GLU A 255 17.87 12.57 -29.99
CA GLU A 255 17.68 13.84 -29.29
C GLU A 255 16.69 13.72 -28.11
N PHE A 256 17.08 14.22 -26.93
CA PHE A 256 16.25 14.17 -25.71
C PHE A 256 15.90 15.55 -25.16
N CYS A 257 14.63 15.72 -24.77
CA CYS A 257 14.07 16.94 -24.20
C CYS A 257 12.78 16.62 -23.40
N ALA A 258 11.81 17.53 -23.31
CA ALA A 258 10.49 17.19 -22.77
C ALA A 258 9.63 16.50 -23.84
N PHE A 259 9.05 15.34 -23.53
CA PHE A 259 8.12 14.60 -24.41
C PHE A 259 6.75 14.39 -23.76
N GLY A 260 5.72 14.28 -24.59
CA GLY A 260 4.37 13.85 -24.19
C GLY A 260 3.57 13.37 -25.40
N ILE A 261 2.32 12.96 -25.17
CA ILE A 261 1.35 12.59 -26.22
C ILE A 261 0.18 13.57 -26.14
N VAL A 262 -0.23 14.10 -27.29
CA VAL A 262 -1.49 14.85 -27.44
C VAL A 262 -2.50 14.08 -28.29
N HIS A 263 -3.77 14.30 -28.00
CA HIS A 263 -4.86 14.01 -28.91
C HIS A 263 -5.15 15.25 -29.76
N VAL A 264 -5.19 15.07 -31.08
CA VAL A 264 -5.58 16.10 -32.05
C VAL A 264 -7.09 15.99 -32.26
N GLY A 265 -7.83 17.04 -31.89
CA GLY A 265 -9.26 17.11 -32.17
C GLY A 265 -9.52 17.54 -33.61
N ASN A 266 -10.58 17.00 -34.22
CA ASN A 266 -11.09 17.53 -35.49
C ASN A 266 -11.68 18.93 -35.25
N GLY A 267 -10.88 19.97 -35.49
CA GLY A 267 -11.34 21.35 -35.40
C GLY A 267 -12.07 21.78 -36.66
N ASP A 268 -13.40 21.89 -36.60
CA ASP A 268 -14.16 22.95 -37.30
C ASP A 268 -15.63 23.04 -36.84
N THR A 269 -15.89 23.78 -35.75
CA THR A 269 -17.17 24.49 -35.51
C THR A 269 -16.91 25.78 -34.71
N PRO A 270 -16.77 26.95 -35.37
CA PRO A 270 -16.58 28.23 -34.69
C PRO A 270 -17.92 28.88 -34.29
N ASN A 271 -18.49 28.44 -33.17
CA ASN A 271 -19.51 29.14 -32.37
C ASN A 271 -19.65 28.42 -31.01
N GLY A 272 -19.95 29.08 -29.89
CA GLY A 272 -20.12 30.50 -29.61
C GLY A 272 -20.36 30.67 -28.10
N GLY A 273 -20.27 31.90 -27.57
CA GLY A 273 -20.54 32.13 -26.14
C GLY A 273 -22.03 31.89 -25.81
N GLY A 274 -22.33 30.88 -25.00
CA GLY A 274 -23.70 30.54 -24.61
C GLY A 274 -23.75 29.88 -23.23
N THR A 275 -24.58 30.43 -22.34
CA THR A 275 -24.93 29.81 -21.05
C THR A 275 -25.77 28.56 -21.26
N GLY A 276 -25.69 27.60 -20.34
CA GLY A 276 -26.42 26.34 -20.47
C GLY A 276 -27.94 26.50 -20.39
N SER A 277 -28.63 25.65 -21.15
CA SER A 277 -29.99 25.17 -20.86
C SER A 277 -30.04 23.68 -21.15
N GLU A 278 -30.68 22.95 -20.26
CA GLU A 278 -31.15 21.60 -20.53
C GLU A 278 -32.42 21.65 -21.41
N ASN A 279 -32.70 20.52 -22.09
CA ASN A 279 -34.02 20.00 -22.49
C ASN A 279 -34.15 19.62 -23.98
N ASP A 280 -34.23 18.30 -24.19
CA ASP A 280 -35.29 17.57 -24.88
C ASP A 280 -35.81 18.04 -26.24
N THR A 281 -35.62 17.17 -27.23
CA THR A 281 -36.59 16.99 -28.32
C THR A 281 -37.44 15.76 -28.00
N GLN A 282 -38.68 15.97 -27.56
CA GLN A 282 -39.60 14.88 -27.18
C GLN A 282 -40.04 14.01 -28.37
N THR A 283 -40.32 12.73 -28.08
CA THR A 283 -41.03 11.81 -28.95
C THR A 283 -42.54 12.12 -29.02
N GLN A 284 -43.18 11.76 -30.13
CA GLN A 284 -44.53 12.23 -30.47
C GLN A 284 -45.67 11.39 -29.87
N GLY A 285 -45.96 11.62 -28.58
CA GLY A 285 -47.33 11.80 -28.07
C GLY A 285 -48.27 10.59 -27.82
N THR A 286 -49.24 10.86 -26.94
CA THR A 286 -50.44 10.10 -26.56
C THR A 286 -50.26 8.89 -25.61
N ASN A 287 -51.07 8.72 -24.54
CA ASN A 287 -52.02 9.67 -23.90
C ASN A 287 -52.42 9.23 -22.47
N ASN A 288 -52.89 10.20 -21.68
CA ASN A 288 -53.75 10.11 -20.49
C ASN A 288 -53.19 9.51 -19.18
N ASP A 289 -53.22 10.37 -18.16
CA ASP A 289 -53.64 10.19 -16.76
C ASP A 289 -53.15 9.00 -15.91
N SER A 290 -52.43 9.22 -14.79
CA SER A 290 -52.74 10.00 -13.57
C SER A 290 -53.51 9.19 -12.52
N GLU A 291 -52.79 8.67 -11.51
CA GLU A 291 -53.16 8.81 -10.09
C GLU A 291 -51.93 8.54 -9.19
N GLU A 292 -52.08 8.81 -7.89
CA GLU A 292 -50.98 9.14 -6.95
C GLU A 292 -50.74 8.02 -5.90
N GLU A 293 -50.06 8.36 -4.80
CA GLU A 293 -49.96 7.62 -3.52
C GLU A 293 -48.90 6.51 -3.35
N THR A 294 -47.70 6.97 -2.97
CA THR A 294 -47.01 6.71 -1.68
C THR A 294 -46.82 5.29 -1.10
N ASN A 295 -45.76 5.20 -0.27
CA ASN A 295 -45.34 4.08 0.60
C ASN A 295 -44.75 2.87 -0.17
N GLY A 296 -43.62 2.27 0.22
CA GLY A 296 -42.72 2.53 1.34
C GLY A 296 -42.75 1.40 2.37
N ASP A 297 -41.84 0.42 2.25
CA ASP A 297 -41.31 -0.36 3.38
C ASP A 297 -40.09 -1.23 2.99
N THR A 298 -39.22 -1.43 3.99
CA THR A 298 -38.16 -2.46 4.11
C THR A 298 -38.03 -2.73 5.63
N PRO A 299 -37.59 -3.92 6.16
CA PRO A 299 -36.54 -4.79 5.60
C PRO A 299 -36.72 -6.31 5.89
N ASN A 300 -35.60 -7.07 5.83
CA ASN A 300 -35.39 -8.44 6.35
C ASN A 300 -36.11 -9.62 5.64
N ASP A 301 -35.70 -10.89 5.80
CA ASP A 301 -34.67 -11.46 6.70
C ASP A 301 -33.82 -12.60 6.04
N SER A 302 -32.94 -13.20 6.85
CA SER A 302 -31.89 -14.18 6.56
C SER A 302 -32.38 -15.63 6.69
N SER A 303 -31.69 -16.61 6.07
CA SER A 303 -31.55 -17.98 6.63
C SER A 303 -30.49 -18.85 5.93
N ASN A 304 -30.08 -19.92 6.62
CA ASN A 304 -28.93 -20.80 6.32
C ASN A 304 -29.25 -22.00 5.40
N GLY A 305 -28.19 -22.52 4.75
CA GLY A 305 -27.91 -23.97 4.68
C GLY A 305 -27.66 -24.56 3.29
N ALA A 306 -27.07 -25.76 3.14
CA ALA A 306 -26.17 -26.54 4.00
C ALA A 306 -25.70 -27.82 3.23
N GLY A 307 -24.47 -28.31 3.48
CA GLY A 307 -24.01 -29.63 3.04
C GLY A 307 -23.51 -29.75 1.57
N GLU A 308 -22.68 -30.73 1.19
CA GLU A 308 -21.96 -31.77 1.97
C GLU A 308 -20.61 -32.16 1.32
N ASN A 309 -19.65 -32.62 2.13
CA ASN A 309 -18.72 -33.78 2.00
C ASN A 309 -18.31 -34.30 0.59
N SER A 310 -17.11 -34.81 0.29
CA SER A 310 -15.88 -35.21 1.03
C SER A 310 -14.79 -35.55 -0.04
N SER A 311 -13.55 -36.06 0.14
CA SER A 311 -12.59 -36.42 1.22
C SER A 311 -11.27 -36.83 0.49
N GLY A 312 -10.07 -36.96 1.08
CA GLY A 312 -9.57 -36.76 2.45
C GLY A 312 -8.21 -37.50 2.65
N GLY A 313 -7.28 -36.91 3.41
CA GLY A 313 -5.96 -37.50 3.72
C GLY A 313 -4.89 -37.43 2.60
N GLY A 314 -3.58 -37.52 2.88
CA GLY A 314 -2.94 -37.50 4.20
C GLY A 314 -1.46 -37.95 4.20
N ALA A 315 -0.66 -37.34 5.09
CA ALA A 315 0.71 -37.70 5.48
C ALA A 315 1.87 -37.50 4.47
N THR A 316 3.05 -37.27 5.05
CA THR A 316 4.35 -37.01 4.39
C THR A 316 5.31 -38.18 4.60
N SER A 317 6.29 -38.35 3.71
CA SER A 317 7.60 -38.88 4.09
C SER A 317 8.69 -38.48 3.07
N SER A 318 9.92 -38.31 3.56
CA SER A 318 11.07 -37.88 2.77
C SER A 318 12.08 -39.01 2.63
N THR A 319 12.60 -39.24 1.42
CA THR A 319 13.98 -39.71 1.18
C THR A 319 14.35 -39.54 -0.29
N SER A 320 15.61 -39.19 -0.56
CA SER A 320 16.19 -39.15 -1.92
C SER A 320 17.60 -39.70 -1.87
N THR A 321 17.86 -40.73 -2.67
CA THR A 321 19.12 -41.49 -2.70
C THR A 321 19.88 -41.27 -4.00
N THR A 322 21.16 -40.94 -3.89
CA THR A 322 22.20 -41.07 -4.93
C THR A 322 22.88 -42.45 -4.86
N PRO A 323 23.74 -42.85 -5.83
CA PRO A 323 24.02 -42.31 -7.18
C PRO A 323 23.73 -43.39 -8.29
N PRO A 324 24.30 -43.30 -9.51
CA PRO A 324 25.64 -43.89 -9.73
C PRO A 324 26.60 -43.17 -10.72
N HIS A 325 27.86 -43.59 -10.66
CA HIS A 325 29.09 -43.19 -11.37
C HIS A 325 29.05 -42.89 -12.88
N SER A 326 29.90 -41.94 -13.32
CA SER A 326 31.10 -42.14 -14.20
C SER A 326 31.65 -40.78 -14.69
N MET A 327 32.93 -40.59 -15.02
CA MET A 327 34.15 -41.43 -14.85
C MET A 327 35.15 -40.72 -13.93
#